data_AF-D7B7N9-F1
#
_entry.id   AF-D7B7N9-F1
#
_cell.length_a   1.000
_cell.length_b   1.000
_cell.length_c   1.000
_cell.angle_alpha   90.00
_cell.angle_beta   90.00
_cell.angle_gamma   90.00
#
_symmetry.space_group_name_H-M   'P 1'
#
loop_
_entity.id
_entity.type
_entity.pdbx_description
1 polymer ?
#
loop_
_entity_poly.entity_id
_entity_poly.type
_entity_poly.pdbx_seq_one_letter_code
_entity_poly.pdbx_strand_id
1 'polypeptide(L)'
;MAVDTYEWQSDFAREYVGIGREEGREEGREEGRAEAAARSVLAVLAARGFTVSDEVRQRVESCDDLETLEAWVPKAVAVDSPEELFG
;
A
#
# COMPACT_ATOMS: atom_id res chain seq x y z
N MET A 1 49.38 -1.59 -19.38
CA MET A 1 48.06 -1.73 -20.02
C MET A 1 47.16 -0.75 -19.33
N ALA A 2 46.80 0.33 -20.03
CA ALA A 2 45.87 1.31 -19.51
C ALA A 2 44.52 0.61 -19.34
N VAL A 3 43.98 0.65 -18.12
CA VAL A 3 42.56 0.39 -17.95
C VAL A 3 41.86 1.62 -18.48
N ASP A 4 41.44 1.56 -19.75
CA ASP A 4 40.53 2.53 -20.33
C ASP A 4 39.33 2.65 -19.39
N THR A 5 39.31 3.76 -18.65
CA THR A 5 38.25 4.13 -17.74
C THR A 5 36.99 4.32 -18.58
N TYR A 6 36.16 3.28 -18.60
CA TYR A 6 34.87 3.27 -19.24
C TYR A 6 34.06 4.43 -18.67
N GLU A 7 33.97 5.52 -19.43
CA GLU A 7 33.16 6.68 -19.12
C GLU A 7 31.70 6.26 -19.13
N TRP A 8 31.22 5.83 -17.97
CA TRP A 8 29.80 5.65 -17.68
C TRP A 8 29.15 7.03 -17.55
N GLN A 9 29.17 7.80 -18.64
CA GLN A 9 28.51 9.08 -18.76
C GLN A 9 27.73 9.16 -20.07
N SER A 10 26.93 8.13 -20.36
CA SER A 10 25.80 8.32 -21.27
C SER A 10 24.63 8.90 -20.49
N ASP A 11 23.94 9.89 -21.07
CA ASP A 11 22.71 10.46 -20.51
C ASP A 11 21.64 9.38 -20.19
N PHE A 12 21.69 8.26 -20.91
CA PHE A 12 20.91 7.03 -20.67
C PHE A 12 20.98 6.51 -19.22
N ALA A 13 22.15 6.62 -18.62
CA ALA A 13 22.46 6.14 -17.28
C ALA A 13 21.90 7.07 -16.18
N ARG A 14 21.80 8.37 -16.48
CA ARG A 14 21.11 9.36 -15.64
C ARG A 14 19.59 9.23 -15.75
N GLU A 15 19.09 8.94 -16.95
CA GLU A 15 17.65 8.79 -17.21
C GLU A 15 17.07 7.54 -16.51
N TYR A 16 17.71 6.37 -16.63
CA TYR A 16 17.23 5.15 -15.98
C TYR A 16 17.30 5.18 -14.44
N VAL A 17 18.31 5.83 -13.87
CA VAL A 17 18.39 6.05 -12.40
C VAL A 17 17.31 7.04 -11.94
N GLY A 18 16.91 7.98 -12.79
CA GLY A 18 15.79 8.89 -12.55
C GLY A 18 14.46 8.14 -12.53
N ILE A 19 14.18 7.36 -13.58
CA ILE A 19 12.96 6.55 -13.75
C ILE A 19 12.84 5.54 -12.59
N GLY A 20 13.87 4.74 -12.30
CA GLY A 20 13.78 3.75 -11.23
C GLY A 20 13.64 4.35 -9.81
N ARG A 21 14.02 5.63 -9.62
CA ARG A 21 13.82 6.36 -8.36
C ARG A 21 12.47 7.04 -8.28
N GLU A 22 11.82 7.28 -9.41
CA GLU A 22 10.45 7.77 -9.50
C GLU A 22 9.47 6.61 -9.31
N GLU A 23 9.65 5.51 -10.05
CA GLU A 23 8.92 4.25 -9.91
C GLU A 23 8.99 3.73 -8.47
N GLY A 24 10.18 3.59 -7.88
CA GLY A 24 10.32 3.13 -6.48
C GLY A 24 9.77 4.10 -5.42
N ARG A 25 9.56 5.39 -5.75
CA ARG A 25 8.85 6.34 -4.86
C ARG A 25 7.34 6.27 -5.04
N GLU A 26 6.88 5.97 -6.24
CA GLU A 26 5.47 5.79 -6.55
C GLU A 26 4.98 4.49 -5.91
N GLU A 27 5.67 3.38 -6.13
CA GLU A 27 5.43 2.07 -5.49
C GLU A 27 5.41 2.22 -3.95
N GLY A 28 6.45 2.83 -3.36
CA GLY A 28 6.49 3.02 -1.89
C GLY A 28 5.42 3.96 -1.33
N ARG A 29 4.83 4.84 -2.16
CA ARG A 29 3.69 5.68 -1.76
C ARG A 29 2.38 4.92 -1.88
N GLU A 30 2.23 4.08 -2.90
CA GLU A 30 1.05 3.24 -3.08
C GLU A 30 0.96 2.19 -1.98
N GLU A 31 2.05 1.47 -1.70
CA GLU A 31 2.15 0.53 -0.57
C GLU A 31 1.85 1.23 0.76
N GLY A 32 2.44 2.41 1.00
CA GLY A 32 2.19 3.18 2.21
C GLY A 32 0.73 3.68 2.34
N ARG A 33 0.05 3.94 1.23
CA ARG A 33 -1.38 4.31 1.21
C ARG A 33 -2.25 3.10 1.49
N ALA A 34 -1.99 1.96 0.87
CA ALA A 34 -2.71 0.71 1.14
C ALA A 34 -2.60 0.34 2.62
N GLU A 35 -1.39 0.31 3.19
CA GLU A 35 -1.21 0.04 4.62
C GLU A 35 -1.94 1.05 5.53
N ALA A 36 -1.99 2.33 5.14
CA ALA A 36 -2.69 3.36 5.90
C ALA A 36 -4.21 3.19 5.82
N ALA A 37 -4.74 2.83 4.64
CA ALA A 37 -6.16 2.56 4.44
C ALA A 37 -6.60 1.30 5.21
N ALA A 38 -5.83 0.21 5.13
CA ALA A 38 -6.04 -1.01 5.93
C ALA A 38 -6.10 -0.71 7.44
N ARG A 39 -5.14 0.05 7.97
CA ARG A 39 -5.15 0.49 9.37
C ARG A 39 -6.37 1.35 9.70
N SER A 40 -6.83 2.19 8.77
CA SER A 40 -8.02 3.03 8.96
C SER A 40 -9.29 2.20 9.07
N VAL A 41 -9.46 1.18 8.22
CA VAL A 41 -10.58 0.24 8.30
C VAL A 41 -10.64 -0.45 9.67
N LEU A 42 -9.51 -1.00 10.13
CA LEU A 42 -9.42 -1.67 11.43
C LEU A 42 -9.68 -0.71 12.59
N ALA A 43 -9.18 0.53 12.51
CA ALA A 43 -9.42 1.55 13.52
C ALA A 43 -10.90 1.93 13.62
N VAL A 44 -11.61 2.03 12.49
CA VAL A 44 -13.06 2.31 12.47
C VAL A 44 -13.83 1.17 13.12
N LEU A 45 -13.53 -0.09 12.78
CA LEU A 45 -14.19 -1.25 13.39
C LEU A 45 -13.97 -1.30 14.90
N ALA A 46 -12.74 -1.06 15.34
CA ALA A 46 -12.40 -1.00 16.76
C ALA A 46 -13.13 0.16 17.47
N ALA A 47 -13.21 1.35 16.84
CA ALA A 47 -13.93 2.50 17.39
C ALA A 47 -15.44 2.26 17.52
N ARG A 48 -16.00 1.40 16.66
CA ARG A 48 -17.40 0.94 16.77
C ARG A 48 -17.62 -0.12 17.85
N GLY A 49 -16.55 -0.59 18.49
CA GLY A 49 -16.60 -1.59 19.55
C GLY A 49 -16.63 -3.02 19.05
N PHE A 50 -16.32 -3.25 17.76
CA PHE A 50 -16.18 -4.61 17.25
C PHE A 50 -14.86 -5.22 17.71
N THR A 51 -14.94 -6.48 18.14
CA THR A 51 -13.75 -7.31 18.30
C THR A 51 -13.38 -7.84 16.92
N VAL A 52 -12.33 -7.27 16.31
CA VAL A 52 -11.83 -7.72 15.02
C VAL A 52 -11.03 -9.01 15.23
N SER A 53 -11.45 -10.09 14.58
CA SER A 53 -10.73 -11.36 14.62
C SER A 53 -9.40 -11.26 13.86
N ASP A 54 -8.45 -12.14 14.18
CA ASP A 54 -7.17 -12.18 13.47
C ASP A 54 -7.35 -12.50 11.97
N GLU A 55 -8.38 -13.27 11.60
CA GLU A 55 -8.72 -13.55 10.21
C GLU A 55 -9.14 -12.28 9.45
N VAL A 56 -10.01 -11.45 10.05
CA VAL A 56 -10.43 -10.17 9.45
C VAL A 56 -9.25 -9.21 9.36
N ARG A 57 -8.45 -9.10 10.43
CA ARG A 57 -7.24 -8.27 10.43
C ARG A 57 -6.30 -8.68 9.32
N GLN A 58 -5.96 -9.97 9.25
CA GLN A 58 -5.01 -10.48 8.27
C GLN A 58 -5.53 -10.27 6.84
N ARG A 59 -6.83 -10.43 6.61
CA ARG A 59 -7.45 -10.18 5.30
C ARG A 59 -7.41 -8.71 4.88
N VAL A 60 -7.57 -7.79 5.82
CA VAL A 60 -7.48 -6.34 5.56
C VAL A 60 -6.03 -5.93 5.33
N GLU A 61 -5.09 -6.44 6.14
CA GLU A 61 -3.66 -6.14 6.01
C GLU A 61 -3.00 -6.80 4.79
N SER A 62 -3.54 -7.93 4.31
CA SER A 62 -3.04 -8.60 3.10
C SER A 62 -3.62 -8.03 1.80
N CYS A 63 -4.47 -7.01 1.89
CA CYS A 63 -5.06 -6.37 0.71
C CYS A 63 -4.16 -5.21 0.26
N ASP A 64 -3.57 -5.35 -0.92
CA ASP A 64 -2.73 -4.33 -1.58
C ASP A 64 -3.53 -3.39 -2.50
N ASP A 65 -4.81 -3.71 -2.74
CA ASP A 65 -5.70 -2.87 -3.55
C ASP A 65 -6.23 -1.67 -2.74
N LEU A 66 -5.62 -0.51 -3.00
CA LEU A 66 -5.99 0.75 -2.37
C LEU A 66 -7.45 1.14 -2.62
N GLU A 67 -7.99 0.93 -3.82
CA GLU A 67 -9.38 1.31 -4.12
C GLU A 67 -10.36 0.47 -3.30
N THR A 68 -10.09 -0.82 -3.18
CA THR A 68 -10.86 -1.73 -2.33
C THR A 68 -10.80 -1.30 -0.86
N LEU A 69 -9.60 -1.00 -0.35
CA LEU A 69 -9.41 -0.55 1.03
C LEU A 69 -10.09 0.79 1.32
N GLU A 70 -10.03 1.74 0.40
CA GLU A 70 -10.72 3.03 0.52
C GLU A 70 -12.24 2.86 0.51
N ALA A 71 -12.79 1.93 -0.29
CA ALA A 71 -14.21 1.60 -0.28
C ALA A 71 -14.66 0.90 1.02
N TRP A 72 -13.74 0.18 1.68
CA TRP A 72 -14.00 -0.46 2.97
C TRP A 72 -14.10 0.53 4.12
N VAL A 73 -13.43 1.68 4.08
CA VAL A 73 -13.51 2.69 5.15
C VAL A 73 -14.95 3.16 5.43
N PRO A 74 -15.74 3.63 4.44
CA PRO A 74 -17.12 4.01 4.68
C PRO A 74 -18.02 2.79 4.97
N LYS A 75 -17.76 1.61 4.37
CA LYS A 75 -18.48 0.37 4.71
C LYS A 75 -18.29 0.00 6.18
N ALA A 76 -17.07 0.12 6.72
CA ALA A 76 -16.75 -0.18 8.11
C ALA A 76 -17.57 0.66 9.10
N VAL A 77 -18.08 1.83 8.68
CA VAL A 77 -18.99 2.68 9.48
C VAL A 77 -20.43 2.14 9.51
N ALA A 78 -20.85 1.42 8.46
CA ALA A 78 -22.23 0.99 8.25
C ALA A 78 -22.50 -0.49 8.59
N VAL A 79 -21.51 -1.38 8.45
CA VAL A 79 -21.68 -2.83 8.65
C VAL A 79 -22.08 -3.22 10.07
N ASP A 80 -22.86 -4.26 10.28
CA ASP A 80 -23.22 -4.71 11.64
C ASP A 80 -22.24 -5.76 12.20
N SER A 81 -21.30 -6.21 11.36
CA SER A 81 -20.21 -7.12 11.74
C SER A 81 -18.94 -6.88 10.90
N PRO A 82 -17.73 -7.18 11.41
CA PRO A 82 -16.49 -7.06 10.64
C PRO A 82 -16.45 -7.92 9.37
N GLU A 83 -17.14 -9.04 9.33
CA GLU A 83 -17.15 -9.97 8.20
C GLU A 83 -17.95 -9.43 7.00
N GLU A 84 -18.96 -8.59 7.25
CA GLU A 84 -19.78 -7.94 6.21
C GLU A 84 -18.98 -6.96 5.32
N LEU A 85 -17.79 -6.53 5.75
CA LEU A 85 -16.90 -5.70 4.92
C LEU A 85 -16.55 -6.35 3.59
N PHE A 86 -16.43 -7.68 3.59
CA PHE A 86 -15.99 -8.45 2.42
C PHE A 86 -17.15 -8.88 1.51
N GLY A 87 -18.40 -8.57 1.89
CA GLY A 87 -19.63 -8.91 1.17
C GLY A 87 -20.14 -7.83 0.23
#